data_AF-A0A9D2B3I1-F1
#
_entry.id   AF-A0A9D2B3I1-F1
#
_cell.length_a   1.000
_cell.length_b   1.000
_cell.length_c   1.000
_cell.angle_alpha   90.00
_cell.angle_beta   90.00
_cell.angle_gamma   90.00
#
_symmetry.space_group_name_H-M   'P 1'
#
loop_
_entity.id
_entity.type
_entity.pdbx_description
1 polymer ?
#
loop_
_entity_poly.entity_id
_entity_poly.type
_entity_poly.pdbx_seq_one_letter_code
_entity_poly.pdbx_strand_id
1 'polypeptide(L)' 'MEQRMMKVAVLAGPRQIKVKEEAIPELKPGEIEIKVSACGVCGSDIHMWKSGKGWAGTALP' A
#
# COMPACT_ATOMS: atom_id res chain seq x y z
N MET A 1 -10.15 -16.47 -15.65
CA MET A 1 -9.15 -15.38 -15.59
C MET A 1 -8.39 -15.56 -14.30
N GLU A 2 -7.09 -15.79 -14.35
CA GLU A 2 -6.28 -16.00 -13.15
C GLU A 2 -5.97 -14.65 -12.52
N GLN A 3 -6.33 -14.48 -11.25
CA GLN A 3 -6.04 -13.25 -10.52
C GLN A 3 -4.54 -13.18 -10.25
N ARG A 4 -3.89 -12.14 -10.77
CA ARG A 4 -2.46 -11.89 -10.55
C ARG A 4 -2.26 -11.35 -9.14
N MET A 5 -1.17 -11.75 -8.48
CA MET A 5 -0.82 -11.30 -7.13
C MET A 5 0.34 -10.30 -7.14
N MET A 6 0.38 -9.43 -6.14
CA MET A 6 1.48 -8.48 -5.89
C MET A 6 1.87 -8.45 -4.42
N LYS A 7 3.13 -8.09 -4.13
CA LYS A 7 3.59 -7.83 -2.76
C LYS A 7 3.24 -6.42 -2.34
N VAL A 8 2.68 -6.28 -1.14
CA VAL A 8 2.25 -4.99 -0.59
C VAL A 8 2.81 -4.81 0.82
N ALA A 9 3.43 -3.66 1.08
CA ALA A 9 3.84 -3.25 2.41
C ALA A 9 2.67 -2.51 3.09
N VAL A 10 2.09 -3.13 4.12
CA VAL A 10 0.92 -2.61 4.83
C VAL A 10 1.32 -2.09 6.20
N LEU A 11 0.88 -0.87 6.52
CA LEU A 11 0.96 -0.29 7.85
C LEU A 11 -0.01 -1.02 8.77
N ALA A 12 0.47 -2.03 9.49
CA ALA A 12 -0.34 -2.87 10.37
C ALA A 12 -0.57 -2.25 11.76
N GLY A 13 0.09 -1.13 12.06
CA GLY A 13 -0.06 -0.37 13.29
C GLY A 13 1.10 0.60 13.51
N PRO A 14 1.10 1.33 14.64
CA PRO A 14 2.19 2.22 15.00
C PRO A 14 3.52 1.46 15.00
N ARG A 15 4.46 1.95 14.20
CA ARG A 15 5.81 1.42 13.99
C ARG A 15 5.85 0.01 13.40
N GLN A 16 4.77 -0.46 12.79
CA GLN A 16 4.67 -1.82 12.27
C GLN A 16 4.25 -1.84 10.80
N ILE A 17 5.15 -2.35 9.96
CA ILE A 17 4.85 -2.64 8.54
C ILE A 17 4.95 -4.15 8.34
N LYS A 18 3.99 -4.73 7.62
CA LYS A 18 3.98 -6.14 7.22
C LYS A 18 3.94 -6.23 5.70
N VAL A 19 4.70 -7.14 5.13
CA VAL A 19 4.61 -7.45 3.70
C VAL A 19 3.66 -8.64 3.54
N LYS A 20 2.64 -8.49 2.70
CA LYS A 20 1.71 -9.56 2.32
C LYS A 20 1.54 -9.63 0.80
N GLU A 21 1.00 -10.73 0.33
CA GLU A 21 0.52 -10.85 -1.05
C GLU A 21 -0.95 -10.43 -1.13
N GLU A 22 -1.28 -9.67 -2.16
CA GLU A 22 -2.61 -9.13 -2.44
C GLU A 22 -2.92 -9.35 -3.92
N ALA A 23 -4.19 -9.55 -4.27
CA ALA A 23 -4.60 -9.59 -5.66
C ALA A 23 -4.43 -8.21 -6.30
N ILE A 24 -3.97 -8.17 -7.54
CA ILE A 24 -3.94 -6.94 -8.34
C ILE A 24 -5.40 -6.54 -8.61
N PRO A 25 -5.82 -5.32 -8.22
CA PRO A 25 -7.19 -4.86 -8.46
C PRO A 25 -7.55 -4.79 -9.94
N GLU A 26 -8.83 -4.96 -10.25
CA GLU A 26 -9.34 -4.75 -11.61
C GLU A 26 -9.31 -3.26 -11.98
N LEU A 27 -8.79 -2.95 -13.18
CA LEU A 27 -8.72 -1.59 -13.72
C LEU A 27 -10.09 -1.08 -14.16
N LYS A 28 -10.43 0.15 -13.77
CA LYS A 28 -11.63 0.86 -14.24
C LYS A 28 -11.30 1.82 -15.39
N PRO A 29 -12.31 2.25 -16.19
CA PRO A 29 -12.10 3.25 -17.22
C PRO A 29 -11.43 4.52 -16.65
N GLY A 30 -10.29 4.91 -17.21
CA GLY A 30 -9.50 6.07 -16.78
C GLY A 30 -8.37 5.75 -15.78
N GLU A 31 -8.23 4.51 -15.33
CA GLU A 31 -7.13 4.06 -14.47
C GLU A 31 -6.00 3.40 -15.29
N ILE A 32 -4.79 3.35 -14.73
CA ILE A 32 -3.64 2.68 -15.32
C ILE A 32 -2.96 1.77 -14.28
N GLU A 33 -2.43 0.62 -14.72
CA GLU A 33 -1.62 -0.28 -13.90
C GLU A 33 -0.14 0.08 -14.05
N ILE A 34 0.54 0.31 -12.93
CA ILE A 34 1.98 0.59 -12.90
C ILE A 34 2.67 -0.52 -12.12
N LYS A 35 3.63 -1.20 -12.78
CA LYS A 35 4.53 -2.13 -12.10
C LYS A 35 5.64 -1.35 -11.41
N VAL A 36 5.50 -1.14 -10.10
CA VAL A 36 6.51 -0.44 -9.28
C VAL A 36 7.80 -1.25 -9.25
N SER A 37 8.90 -0.67 -9.76
CA SER A 37 10.25 -1.26 -9.69
C SER A 37 11.01 -0.80 -8.45
N ALA A 38 10.81 0.45 -8.02
CA ALA A 38 11.41 1.06 -6.84
C ALA A 38 10.56 2.25 -6.35
N CYS A 39 10.65 2.55 -5.05
CA CYS A 39 10.11 3.78 -4.44
C CYS A 39 11.06 4.30 -3.35
N GLY A 40 11.01 5.60 -3.08
CA GLY A 40 11.71 6.22 -1.96
C GLY A 40 10.81 6.38 -0.74
N VAL A 41 11.42 6.60 0.42
CA VAL A 41 10.72 6.95 1.66
C VAL A 41 10.84 8.45 1.91
N CYS A 42 9.71 9.13 2.06
CA CYS A 42 9.64 10.54 2.40
C CYS A 42 9.45 10.74 3.92
N GLY A 43 9.74 11.94 4.42
CA GLY A 43 9.49 12.29 5.83
C GLY A 43 8.03 12.09 6.24
N SER A 44 7.08 12.31 5.32
CA SER A 44 5.65 12.03 5.50
C SER A 44 5.35 10.58 5.91
N ASP A 45 6.07 9.63 5.30
CA ASP A 45 5.84 8.21 5.55
C ASP A 45 6.26 7.84 6.97
N ILE A 46 7.29 8.51 7.50
CA ILE A 46 7.75 8.35 8.88
C ILE A 46 6.69 8.85 9.87
N HIS A 47 5.97 9.93 9.55
CA HIS A 47 4.87 10.41 10.40
C HIS A 47 3.72 9.39 10.46
N MET A 48 3.33 8.81 9.31
CA MET A 48 2.33 7.73 9.26
C MET A 48 2.79 6.48 10.01
N TRP A 49 4.04 6.07 9.79
CA TRP A 49 4.61 4.91 10.45
C TRP A 49 4.60 5.08 11.96
N LYS A 50 4.97 6.25 12.50
CA LYS A 50 4.91 6.53 13.94
C LYS A 50 3.50 6.52 14.50
N SER A 51 2.52 7.08 13.77
CA SER A 51 1.14 7.21 14.25
C SER A 51 0.31 5.93 14.06
N GLY A 52 0.71 5.06 13.12
CA GLY A 52 -0.07 3.91 12.69
C GLY A 52 -1.33 4.28 11.89
N LYS A 53 -1.40 5.51 11.37
CA LYS A 53 -2.59 6.04 10.66
C LYS A 53 -2.21 6.57 9.28
N GLY A 54 -3.02 6.19 8.29
CA GLY A 54 -2.93 6.74 6.94
C GLY A 54 -3.52 8.15 6.82
N TRP A 55 -3.25 8.81 5.69
CA TRP A 55 -3.71 10.18 5.41
C TRP A 55 -5.25 10.30 5.29
N ALA A 56 -5.92 9.22 4.91
CA ALA A 56 -7.38 9.20 4.73
C ALA A 56 -8.15 9.10 6.06
N GLY A 57 -7.49 9.06 7.22
CA GLY A 57 -8.14 8.98 8.54
C GLY A 57 -8.85 7.64 8.83
N THR A 58 -8.96 6.76 7.84
CA THR A 58 -9.47 5.40 7.97
C THR A 58 -8.32 4.41 8.05
N ALA A 59 -8.45 3.43 8.95
CA ALA A 59 -7.64 2.24 8.86
C ALA A 59 -7.87 1.63 7.47
N LEU A 60 -6.80 1.42 6.71
CA LEU A 60 -6.88 0.61 5.50
C LEU A 60 -7.44 -0.76 5.90
N PRO A 61 -8.38 -1.34 5.14
CA PRO A 61 -8.86 -2.70 5.38
C PRO A 61 -7.73 -3.73 5.35
#